data_AF-A0A6G8QBY9-F1
#
_entry.id   AF-A0A6G8QBY9-F1
#
_cell.length_a   1.000
_cell.length_b   1.000
_cell.length_c   1.000
_cell.angle_alpha   90.00
_cell.angle_beta   90.00
_cell.angle_gamma   90.00
#
_symmetry.space_group_name_H-M   'P 1'
#
loop_
_entity.id
_entity.type
_entity.pdbx_description
1 polymer ?
#
loop_
_entity_poly.entity_id
_entity_poly.type
_entity_poly.pdbx_seq_one_letter_code
_entity_poly.pdbx_strand_id
1 'polypeptide(L)'
;MYWLIVAREGFRMRVCTVRGEDAMPVFSREGDAASFLRVAGLEDGWWARETSLGELVSLLLGPYAGVSRILLDPPAGDAGPPEGAAGVERRAFVDHLMRDSRAGAAEVGAGR
;
A
#
# COMPACT_ATOMS: atom_id res chain seq x y z
N MET A 1 6.22 -9.33 -0.58
CA MET A 1 4.86 -9.19 -0.02
C MET A 1 4.70 -7.77 0.50
N TYR A 2 3.48 -7.24 0.49
CA TYR A 2 3.18 -5.89 0.95
C TYR A 2 2.09 -5.94 2.02
N TRP A 3 2.01 -4.89 2.82
CA TRP A 3 1.03 -4.74 3.88
C TRP A 3 0.22 -3.47 3.66
N LEU A 4 -1.10 -3.61 3.77
CA LEU A 4 -2.06 -2.52 3.65
C LEU A 4 -2.81 -2.35 4.97
N ILE A 5 -3.17 -1.12 5.28
CA ILE A 5 -4.11 -0.84 6.36
C ILE A 5 -5.52 -0.93 5.78
N VAL A 6 -6.34 -1.83 6.33
CA VAL A 6 -7.68 -2.07 5.82
C VAL A 6 -8.72 -2.02 6.93
N ALA A 7 -9.93 -1.64 6.59
CA ALA A 7 -11.10 -1.72 7.45
C ALA A 7 -12.21 -2.50 6.76
N ARG A 8 -13.11 -3.07 7.55
CA ARG A 8 -14.32 -3.72 7.05
C ARG A 8 -15.50 -2.81 7.25
N GLU A 9 -16.15 -2.45 6.16
CA GLU A 9 -17.43 -1.76 6.21
C GLU A 9 -18.51 -2.66 5.58
N GLY A 10 -19.26 -3.34 6.45
CA GLY A 10 -20.23 -4.36 6.04
C GLY A 10 -19.57 -5.50 5.25
N PHE A 11 -19.94 -5.60 3.96
CA PHE A 11 -19.41 -6.61 3.03
C PHE A 11 -18.22 -6.11 2.18
N ARG A 12 -17.81 -4.85 2.34
CA ARG A 12 -16.71 -4.26 1.56
C ARG A 12 -15.49 -4.04 2.43
N MET A 13 -14.32 -4.37 1.88
CA MET A 13 -13.05 -3.98 2.46
C MET A 13 -12.66 -2.60 1.93
N ARG A 14 -12.35 -1.68 2.84
CA ARG A 14 -11.74 -0.40 2.52
C ARG A 14 -10.26 -0.45 2.81
N VAL A 15 -9.46 0.15 1.95
CA VAL A 15 -8.03 0.40 2.18
C VAL A 15 -7.89 1.83 2.69
N CYS A 16 -7.01 2.01 3.66
CA CYS A 16 -6.73 3.30 4.25
C CYS A 16 -6.20 4.24 3.18
N THR A 17 -6.70 5.45 3.15
CA THR A 17 -6.16 6.55 2.35
C THR A 17 -5.99 7.73 3.26
N VAL A 18 -4.88 8.45 3.13
CA VAL A 18 -4.63 9.63 3.95
C VAL A 18 -5.49 10.77 3.39
N ARG A 19 -6.36 11.33 4.23
CA ARG A 19 -7.28 12.40 3.83
C ARG A 19 -6.49 13.65 3.43
N GLY A 20 -6.75 14.17 2.23
CA GLY A 20 -6.16 15.41 1.72
C GLY A 20 -5.26 15.23 0.50
N GLU A 21 -4.65 14.05 0.31
CA GLU A 21 -3.66 13.83 -0.77
C GLU A 21 -4.00 12.67 -1.74
N ASP A 22 -5.18 12.03 -1.62
CA ASP A 22 -5.53 10.82 -2.39
C ASP A 22 -4.39 9.78 -2.38
N ALA A 23 -3.76 9.61 -1.20
CA ALA A 23 -2.55 8.84 -1.04
C ALA A 23 -2.80 7.53 -0.27
N MET A 24 -2.26 6.42 -0.77
CA MET A 24 -2.37 5.09 -0.13
C MET A 24 -1.03 4.72 0.54
N PRO A 25 -1.03 4.46 1.87
CA PRO A 25 0.14 3.92 2.54
C PRO A 25 0.30 2.42 2.22
N VAL A 26 1.50 2.05 1.80
CA VAL A 26 1.91 0.67 1.49
C VAL A 26 3.15 0.37 2.31
N PHE A 27 3.13 -0.74 3.04
CA PHE A 27 4.23 -1.13 3.91
C PHE A 27 4.93 -2.38 3.37
N SER A 28 6.25 -2.42 3.49
CA SER A 28 7.06 -3.61 3.21
C SER A 28 7.08 -4.57 4.39
N ARG A 29 6.75 -4.10 5.60
CA ARG A 29 6.79 -4.88 6.84
C ARG A 29 5.51 -4.74 7.66
N GLU A 30 5.05 -5.85 8.23
CA GLU A 30 3.90 -5.88 9.15
C GLU A 30 4.11 -4.97 10.37
N GLY A 31 5.30 -5.00 10.96
CA GLY A 31 5.62 -4.19 12.14
C GLY A 31 5.47 -2.69 11.92
N ASP A 32 5.75 -2.20 10.71
CA ASP A 32 5.57 -0.79 10.37
C ASP A 32 4.09 -0.44 10.19
N ALA A 33 3.34 -1.32 9.52
CA ALA A 33 1.89 -1.18 9.38
C ALA A 33 1.18 -1.19 10.75
N ALA A 34 1.59 -2.08 11.66
CA ALA A 34 1.05 -2.16 13.01
C ALA A 34 1.42 -0.93 13.87
N SER A 35 2.66 -0.43 13.75
CA SER A 35 3.08 0.80 14.41
C SER A 35 2.26 2.01 13.93
N PHE A 36 2.05 2.10 12.61
CA PHE A 36 1.24 3.16 12.00
C PHE A 36 -0.20 3.16 12.53
N LEU A 37 -0.84 1.99 12.64
CA LEU A 37 -2.19 1.86 13.20
C LEU A 37 -2.29 2.43 14.61
N ARG A 38 -1.31 2.09 15.46
CA ARG A 38 -1.26 2.54 16.86
C ARG A 38 -1.08 4.04 16.97
N VAL A 39 -0.11 4.60 16.25
CA VAL A 39 0.18 6.04 16.30
C VAL A 39 -0.95 6.86 15.68
N ALA A 40 -1.58 6.38 14.61
CA ALA A 40 -2.71 7.05 13.97
C ALA A 40 -4.03 6.90 14.75
N GLY A 41 -4.06 6.12 15.84
CA GLY A 41 -5.27 5.85 16.62
C GLY A 41 -6.36 5.12 15.84
N LEU A 42 -5.97 4.30 14.85
CA LEU A 42 -6.88 3.59 13.94
C LEU A 42 -7.18 2.15 14.39
N GLU A 43 -6.72 1.73 15.57
CA GLU A 43 -6.83 0.36 16.07
C GLU A 43 -8.30 -0.14 16.17
N ASP A 44 -9.26 0.79 16.30
CA ASP A 44 -10.69 0.48 16.26
C ASP A 44 -11.20 0.32 14.81
N GLY A 45 -11.20 -0.93 14.34
CA GLY A 45 -11.83 -1.32 13.06
C GLY A 45 -10.92 -1.29 11.83
N TRP A 46 -9.65 -0.89 11.99
CA TRP A 46 -8.61 -1.07 11.00
C TRP A 46 -7.57 -2.11 11.43
N TRP A 47 -7.01 -2.85 10.48
CA TRP A 47 -5.93 -3.81 10.74
C TRP A 47 -4.95 -3.87 9.56
N ALA A 48 -3.74 -4.38 9.83
CA ALA A 48 -2.74 -4.63 8.82
C ALA A 48 -3.06 -5.95 8.11
N ARG A 49 -3.16 -5.92 6.77
CA ARG A 49 -3.42 -7.10 5.96
C ARG A 49 -2.29 -7.30 4.96
N GLU A 50 -1.76 -8.51 4.93
CA GLU A 50 -0.84 -8.94 3.88
C GLU A 50 -1.54 -8.94 2.51
N THR A 51 -0.79 -8.55 1.50
CA THR A 51 -1.24 -8.52 0.11
C THR A 51 -0.07 -8.84 -0.81
N SER A 52 -0.33 -9.66 -1.82
CA SER A 52 0.63 -9.99 -2.87
C SER A 52 0.85 -8.81 -3.83
N LEU A 53 1.95 -8.84 -4.60
CA LEU A 53 2.20 -7.83 -5.64
C LEU A 53 1.06 -7.78 -6.66
N GLY A 54 0.54 -8.93 -7.10
CA GLY A 54 -0.55 -9.00 -8.07
C GLY A 54 -1.88 -8.46 -7.54
N GLU A 55 -2.20 -8.71 -6.27
CA GLU A 55 -3.38 -8.13 -5.62
C GLU A 55 -3.23 -6.62 -5.45
N LEU A 56 -2.05 -6.14 -5.02
CA LEU A 56 -1.78 -4.71 -4.88
C LEU A 56 -1.97 -3.98 -6.21
N VAL A 57 -1.40 -4.52 -7.29
CA VAL A 57 -1.59 -4.00 -8.64
C VAL A 57 -3.07 -4.02 -9.05
N SER A 58 -3.79 -5.12 -8.78
CA SER A 58 -5.21 -5.23 -9.08
C SER A 58 -6.05 -4.19 -8.34
N LEU A 59 -5.72 -3.91 -7.08
CA LEU A 59 -6.36 -2.86 -6.28
C LEU A 59 -6.11 -1.47 -6.87
N LEU A 60 -4.86 -1.16 -7.25
CA LEU A 60 -4.44 0.14 -7.80
C LEU A 60 -4.91 0.38 -9.24
N LEU A 61 -5.24 -0.67 -9.99
CA LEU A 61 -5.82 -0.57 -11.33
C LEU A 61 -7.35 -0.61 -11.33
N GLY A 62 -7.97 -1.13 -10.27
CA GLY A 62 -9.42 -1.24 -10.15
C GLY A 62 -10.00 -0.31 -9.08
N PRO A 63 -10.37 -0.83 -7.90
CA PRO A 63 -11.15 -0.10 -6.89
C PRO A 63 -10.46 1.17 -6.35
N TYR A 64 -9.12 1.25 -6.45
CA TYR A 64 -8.33 2.39 -5.99
C TYR A 64 -7.61 3.11 -7.13
N ALA A 65 -8.15 3.08 -8.36
CA ALA A 65 -7.58 3.82 -9.50
C ALA A 65 -7.58 5.35 -9.30
N GLY A 66 -8.43 5.87 -8.41
CA GLY A 66 -8.46 7.28 -8.02
C GLY A 66 -7.34 7.72 -7.07
N VAL A 67 -6.56 6.78 -6.52
CA VAL A 67 -5.38 7.11 -5.71
C VAL A 67 -4.32 7.75 -6.61
N SER A 68 -3.87 8.94 -6.24
CA SER A 68 -2.87 9.68 -7.02
C SER A 68 -1.45 9.27 -6.64
N ARG A 69 -1.24 8.91 -5.37
CA ARG A 69 0.08 8.75 -4.76
C ARG A 69 0.16 7.53 -3.85
N ILE A 70 1.33 6.89 -3.85
CA ILE A 70 1.67 5.77 -2.97
C ILE A 70 2.74 6.22 -1.98
N LEU A 71 2.46 6.05 -0.70
CA LEU A 71 3.41 6.33 0.38
C LEU A 71 4.02 4.99 0.78
N LEU A 72 5.27 4.78 0.39
CA LEU A 72 5.99 3.56 0.73
C LEU A 72 6.63 3.71 2.12
N ASP A 73 6.30 2.80 3.04
CA ASP A 73 6.80 2.77 4.41
C ASP A 73 6.75 4.15 5.13
N PRO A 74 5.58 4.82 5.14
CA PRO A 74 5.48 6.11 5.82
C PRO A 74 5.74 5.94 7.33
N PRO A 75 6.41 6.92 7.96
CA PRO A 75 6.67 6.87 9.39
C PRO A 75 5.36 6.89 10.18
N ALA A 76 5.34 6.15 11.29
CA ALA A 76 4.29 6.23 12.30
C ALA A 76 4.49 7.51 13.12
N GLY A 77 3.93 8.64 12.68
CA GLY A 77 4.05 9.94 13.36
C GLY A 77 2.74 10.74 13.35
N ASP A 78 2.62 11.67 14.31
CA ASP A 78 1.38 12.34 14.74
C ASP A 78 0.65 13.21 13.69
N ALA A 79 1.21 13.38 12.49
CA ALA A 79 0.67 14.26 11.45
C ALA A 79 0.11 13.51 10.23
N GLY A 80 0.13 12.18 10.22
CA GLY A 80 0.08 11.44 8.95
C GLY A 80 1.36 11.71 8.15
N PRO A 81 1.45 11.30 6.87
CA PRO A 81 2.51 11.81 5.99
C PRO A 81 2.53 13.35 6.11
N PRO A 82 3.69 13.99 6.35
CA PRO A 82 3.77 15.45 6.31
C PRO A 82 3.19 15.97 5.00
N GLU A 83 2.54 17.14 4.99
CA GLU A 83 2.18 17.81 3.72
C GLU A 83 3.42 17.79 2.80
N GLY A 84 3.30 17.09 1.66
CA GLY A 84 4.44 16.90 0.74
C GLY A 84 5.35 15.70 1.03
N ALA A 85 4.92 14.71 1.82
CA ALA A 85 5.62 13.43 1.93
C ALA A 85 5.88 12.89 0.52
N ALA A 86 7.12 12.50 0.27
CA ALA A 86 7.61 12.02 -1.02
C ALA A 86 6.99 10.66 -1.35
N GLY A 87 5.71 10.66 -1.72
CA GLY A 87 5.04 9.50 -2.28
C GLY A 87 5.31 9.40 -3.77
N VAL A 88 5.30 8.17 -4.25
CA VAL A 88 5.49 7.85 -5.66
C VAL A 88 4.16 8.03 -6.38
N GLU A 89 4.15 8.56 -7.59
CA GLU A 89 2.94 8.56 -8.42
C GLU A 89 2.43 7.13 -8.59
N ARG A 90 1.12 6.90 -8.42
CA ARG A 90 0.53 5.56 -8.54
C ARG A 90 0.95 4.86 -9.82
N ARG A 91 0.95 5.57 -10.96
CA ARG A 91 1.31 5.00 -12.25
C ARG A 91 2.75 4.52 -12.28
N ALA A 92 3.69 5.37 -11.84
CA ALA A 92 5.10 5.02 -11.75
C ALA A 92 5.34 3.84 -10.80
N PHE A 93 4.61 3.80 -9.68
CA PHE A 93 4.68 2.68 -8.74
C PHE A 93 4.18 1.36 -9.35
N VAL A 94 3.02 1.37 -10.03
CA VAL A 94 2.51 0.18 -10.72
C VAL A 94 3.46 -0.27 -11.83
N ASP A 95 3.99 0.65 -12.62
CA ASP A 95 4.94 0.33 -13.69
C ASP A 95 6.23 -0.31 -13.13
N HIS A 96 6.71 0.16 -11.99
CA HIS A 96 7.84 -0.44 -11.27
C HIS A 96 7.51 -1.86 -10.77
N LEU A 97 6.38 -2.06 -10.09
CA LEU A 97 5.94 -3.38 -9.62
C LEU A 97 5.79 -4.38 -10.78
N MET A 98 5.28 -3.93 -11.91
CA MET A 98 5.11 -4.75 -13.11
C MET A 98 6.45 -5.13 -13.75
N ARG A 99 7.45 -4.25 -13.69
CA ARG A 99 8.81 -4.58 -14.16
C ARG A 99 9.47 -5.60 -13.25
N ASP A 100 9.35 -5.43 -11.94
CA ASP A 100 9.96 -6.33 -10.96
C ASP A 100 9.35 -7.73 -11.01
N SER A 101 8.02 -7.83 -11.22
CA SER A 101 7.36 -9.13 -11.40
C SER A 101 7.80 -9.87 -12.68
N ARG A 102 8.10 -9.14 -13.77
CA ARG A 102 8.64 -9.71 -15.01
C ARG A 102 10.10 -10.14 -14.88
N ALA A 103 10.90 -9.38 -14.12
CA ALA A 103 12.29 -9.75 -13.83
C ALA A 103 12.36 -11.06 -13.01
N GLY A 104 11.54 -11.18 -11.96
CA GLY A 104 11.44 -12.41 -11.19
C GLY A 104 10.93 -13.61 -12.01
N ALA A 105 10.02 -13.40 -12.96
CA ALA A 105 9.55 -14.46 -13.86
C ALA A 105 10.61 -14.92 -14.88
N ALA A 106 11.52 -14.03 -15.30
CA ALA A 106 12.60 -14.36 -16.23
C ALA A 106 13.69 -15.22 -15.59
N GLU A 107 14.01 -15.01 -14.32
CA GLU A 107 15.03 -15.81 -13.60
C GLU A 107 14.55 -17.24 -13.29
N VAL A 108 13.25 -17.45 -13.10
CA VAL A 108 12.66 -18.79 -12.88
C VAL A 108 12.62 -19.63 -14.17
N GLY A 109 12.85 -19.02 -15.34
CA GLY A 109 12.90 -19.71 -16.63
C GLY A 109 14.25 -20.32 -17.02
N ALA A 110 15.32 -20.01 -16.28
CA ALA A 110 16.70 -20.41 -16.62
C ALA A 110 17.25 -21.52 -15.71
N GLY A 111 16.43 -22.54 -15.43
CA GLY A 111 16.83 -23.74 -14.71
C GLY A 111 16.13 -24.96 -15.30
N ARG A 112 16.67 -25.47 -16.40
CA ARG A 112 16.28 -26.76 -17.00
C ARG A 112 17.54 -27.55 -17.31
#